data_AF-A0A7X2MHJ5-F1
#
_entry.id   AF-A0A7X2MHJ5-F1
#
_cell.length_a   1.000
_cell.length_b   1.000
_cell.length_c   1.000
_cell.angle_alpha   90.00
_cell.angle_beta   90.00
_cell.angle_gamma   90.00
#
_symmetry.space_group_name_H-M   'P 1'
#
loop_
_entity.id
_entity.type
_entity.pdbx_description
1 polymer ?
#
loop_
_entity_poly.entity_id
_entity_poly.type
_entity_poly.pdbx_seq_one_letter_code
_entity_poly.pdbx_strand_id
1 'polypeptide(L)' 'MTYLVELFIILLLTKIGAHLSNVFNFPSVIGELLVGIIAGPAVLGILAPTNLVHYFSELGVIILMFIAG' A
#
# COMPACT_ATOMS: atom_id res chain seq x y z
N MET A 1 -3.46 13.77 -12.45
CA MET A 1 -2.26 12.96 -12.73
C MET A 1 -2.72 11.54 -12.94
N THR A 2 -2.36 10.89 -14.04
CA THR A 2 -2.94 9.62 -14.51
C THR A 2 -3.06 8.62 -13.36
N TYR A 3 -4.28 8.34 -12.89
CA TYR A 3 -4.60 7.43 -11.77
C TYR A 3 -3.79 6.12 -11.78
N LEU A 4 -3.44 5.65 -12.98
CA LEU A 4 -2.61 4.49 -13.21
C LEU A 4 -1.20 4.61 -12.64
N VAL A 5 -0.59 5.80 -12.69
CA VAL A 5 0.74 6.09 -12.15
C VAL A 5 0.73 6.05 -10.63
N GLU A 6 -0.31 6.61 -10.00
CA GLU A 6 -0.47 6.57 -8.55
C GLU A 6 -0.62 5.12 -8.06
N LEU A 7 -1.49 4.35 -8.71
CA LEU A 7 -1.66 2.92 -8.40
C LEU A 7 -0.36 2.12 -8.66
N PHE A 8 0.34 2.41 -9.75
CA PHE A 8 1.63 1.78 -10.05
C PHE A 8 2.66 2.06 -8.95
N ILE A 9 2.76 3.30 -8.48
CA ILE A 9 3.68 3.67 -7.40
C ILE A 9 3.28 2.94 -6.11
N ILE A 10 1.99 2.90 -5.75
CA ILE A 10 1.52 2.17 -4.56
C ILE A 10 1.93 0.70 -4.65
N LEU A 11 1.61 0.01 -5.74
CA LEU A 11 1.91 -1.41 -5.92
C LEU A 11 3.41 -1.70 -5.94
N LEU A 12 4.21 -0.83 -6.57
CA LEU A 12 5.66 -0.98 -6.65
C LEU A 12 6.29 -0.81 -5.27
N LEU A 13 5.88 0.23 -4.54
CA LEU A 13 6.38 0.55 -3.21
C LEU A 13 5.98 -0.52 -2.18
N THR A 14 4.73 -0.96 -2.16
CA THR A 14 4.26 -2.01 -1.23
C THR A 14 4.95 -3.34 -1.51
N LYS A 15 5.17 -3.70 -2.79
CA LYS A 15 5.93 -4.91 -3.16
C LYS A 15 7.38 -4.86 -2.67
N ILE A 16 8.04 -3.71 -2.80
CA ILE A 16 9.40 -3.50 -2.27
C ILE A 16 9.39 -3.62 -0.75
N GLY A 17 8.43 -2.98 -0.07
CA GLY A 17 8.26 -3.07 1.38
C GLY A 17 8.05 -4.50 1.86
N ALA A 18 7.16 -5.25 1.21
CA ALA A 18 6.89 -6.65 1.51
C ALA A 18 8.13 -7.53 1.31
N HIS A 19 8.85 -7.35 0.19
CA HIS A 19 10.10 -8.08 -0.05
C HIS A 19 11.13 -7.77 1.04
N LEU A 20 11.30 -6.50 1.41
CA LEU A 20 12.28 -6.10 2.41
C LEU A 20 11.93 -6.68 3.78
N SER A 21 10.66 -6.63 4.18
CA SER A 21 10.19 -7.26 5.42
C SER A 21 10.41 -8.76 5.45
N ASN A 22 10.16 -9.47 4.34
CA ASN A 22 10.44 -10.90 4.24
C ASN A 22 11.93 -11.22 4.42
N VAL A 23 12.83 -10.39 3.87
CA VAL A 23 14.29 -10.54 4.05
C VAL A 23 14.68 -10.38 5.52
N PHE A 24 14.01 -9.51 6.27
CA PHE A 24 14.24 -9.29 7.69
C PHE A 24 13.44 -10.23 8.62
N ASN A 25 12.73 -11.23 8.09
CA ASN A 25 11.85 -12.14 8.84
C ASN A 25 10.70 -11.42 9.58
N PHE A 26 10.28 -10.24 9.11
CA PHE A 26 9.08 -9.57 9.60
C PHE A 26 7.86 -9.98 8.76
N PRO A 27 6.65 -10.00 9.35
CA PRO A 27 5.42 -10.09 8.59
C PRO A 27 5.38 -9.03 7.47
N SER A 28 5.09 -9.44 6.22
CA SER A 28 5.04 -8.57 5.04
C SER A 28 4.22 -7.30 5.25
N VAL A 29 3.10 -7.43 5.97
CA VAL A 29 2.17 -6.33 6.28
C VAL A 29 2.88 -5.17 7.00
N ILE A 30 3.88 -5.43 7.83
CA ILE A 30 4.65 -4.38 8.53
C ILE A 30 5.40 -3.52 7.51
N GLY A 31 6.04 -4.13 6.51
CA GLY A 31 6.77 -3.42 5.46
C GLY A 31 5.85 -2.61 4.56
N GLU A 32 4.72 -3.18 4.19
CA GLU A 32 3.69 -2.51 3.39
C GLU A 32 3.16 -1.25 4.10
N LEU A 33 2.85 -1.36 5.41
CA LEU A 33 2.39 -0.23 6.22
C LEU A 33 3.48 0.85 6.39
N LEU A 34 4.72 0.46 6.68
CA LEU A 34 5.83 1.40 6.83
C LEU A 34 6.07 2.20 5.55
N VAL A 35 6.07 1.54 4.41
CA VAL A 35 6.24 2.20 3.12
C VAL A 35 5.05 3.12 2.82
N GLY A 36 3.82 2.73 3.16
CA GLY A 36 2.64 3.60 3.06
C GLY A 36 2.74 4.87 3.90
N ILE A 37 3.25 4.78 5.13
CA ILE A 37 3.48 5.95 6.01
C ILE A 37 4.54 6.88 5.42
N ILE A 38 5.65 6.31 4.94
CA ILE A 38 6.77 7.08 4.36
C ILE A 38 6.37 7.76 3.05
N ALA A 39 5.69 7.05 2.16
CA ALA A 39 5.27 7.57 0.86
C ALA A 39 4.02 8.47 0.94
N GLY A 40 3.23 8.35 2.01
CA GLY A 40 2.05 9.14 2.26
C GLY A 40 2.33 10.60 2.63
N PRO A 41 1.27 11.39 2.83
CA PRO A 41 1.35 12.83 3.12
C PRO A 41 2.03 13.17 4.46
N ALA A 42 2.17 12.19 5.35
CA ALA A 42 2.80 12.38 6.65
C ALA A 42 4.33 12.58 6.58
N VAL A 43 4.99 12.07 5.54
CA VAL A 43 6.46 12.11 5.42
C VAL A 43 6.91 12.69 4.08
N LEU A 44 6.77 11.95 2.96
CA LEU A 44 7.27 12.40 1.65
C LEU A 44 6.20 13.10 0.79
N GLY A 45 4.90 12.83 1.04
CA GLY A 45 3.81 13.42 0.26
C GLY A 45 3.76 13.01 -1.21
N ILE A 46 4.30 11.82 -1.53
CA ILE A 46 4.31 11.27 -2.89
C ILE A 46 2.91 10.75 -3.26
N LEU A 47 2.22 10.16 -2.28
CA LEU A 47 0.88 9.61 -2.42
C LEU A 47 -0.14 10.57 -1.78
N ALA A 48 -1.22 10.84 -2.50
CA ALA A 48 -2.31 11.66 -2.00
C ALA A 48 -3.52 10.78 -1.65
N PRO A 49 -4.30 11.13 -0.62
CA PRO A 49 -5.60 10.51 -0.40
C PRO A 49 -6.54 10.92 -1.53
N THR A 50 -6.72 10.05 -2.53
CA THR A 50 -7.65 10.25 -3.64
C THR A 50 -8.84 9.30 -3.55
N ASN A 51 -9.95 9.64 -4.19
CA ASN A 51 -11.16 8.79 -4.23
C ASN A 51 -10.85 7.39 -4.78
N LEU A 52 -9.92 7.28 -5.73
CA LEU A 52 -9.49 5.98 -6.25
C LEU A 52 -8.83 5.14 -5.16
N VAL A 53 -7.85 5.69 -4.45
CA VAL A 53 -7.14 4.97 -3.37
C VAL A 53 -8.13 4.55 -2.27
N HIS A 54 -9.12 5.39 -1.96
CA HIS A 54 -10.18 5.04 -1.02
C HIS A 54 -11.00 3.81 -1.47
N TYR A 55 -11.57 3.83 -2.68
CA TYR A 55 -12.38 2.72 -3.18
C TYR A 55 -11.57 1.43 -3.34
N PHE A 56 -10.32 1.51 -3.78
CA PHE A 56 -9.44 0.33 -3.87
C PHE A 56 -9.08 -0.23 -2.49
N SER A 57 -8.93 0.62 -1.47
CA SER A 57 -8.68 0.17 -0.10
C SER A 57 -9.90 -0.54 0.48
N GLU A 58 -11.11 -0.01 0.27
CA GLU A 58 -12.35 -0.68 0.67
C GLU A 58 -12.52 -2.04 -0.03
N LEU A 59 -12.29 -2.08 -1.35
CA LEU A 59 -12.32 -3.34 -2.10
C LEU A 59 -11.29 -4.34 -1.57
N GLY A 60 -10.06 -3.88 -1.29
CA GLY A 60 -9.02 -4.71 -0.71
C GLY A 60 -9.42 -5.31 0.64
N VAL A 61 -9.99 -4.49 1.54
CA VAL A 61 -10.48 -4.97 2.84
C VAL A 61 -11.63 -5.97 2.68
N ILE A 62 -12.59 -5.71 1.79
CA ILE A 62 -13.69 -6.65 1.52
C ILE A 62 -13.14 -8.00 1.03
N ILE A 63 -12.20 -7.99 0.08
CA ILE A 63 -11.58 -9.21 -0.44
C ILE A 63 -10.81 -9.95 0.66
N LEU A 64 -10.01 -9.23 1.47
CA LEU A 64 -9.24 -9.82 2.58
C LEU A 64 -10.15 -10.45 3.64
N MET A 65 -11.22 -9.76 4.03
CA MET A 65 -12.20 -10.26 5.00
C MET A 65 -12.98 -11.47 4.46
N PHE A 66 -13.24 -11.50 3.15
CA PHE A 66 -13.87 -12.65 2.50
C PHE A 66 -12.93 -13.88 2.46
N ILE A 67 -11.63 -13.68 2.27
CA ILE A 67 -10.63 -14.77 2.28
C ILE A 67 -10.38 -15.29 3.71
N ALA A 68 -10.43 -14.41 4.71
CA ALA A 68 -10.19 -14.76 6.11
C ALA A 68 -11.40 -15.45 6.79
N GLY A 69 -12.60 -15.26 6.24
CA GLY A 69 -13.86 -15.86 6.71
C GLY A 69 -14.08 -17.31 6.28
#